data_AF-A0A1Q4FPC1-F1
#
_entry.id   AF-A0A1Q4FPC1-F1
#
_cell.length_a   1.000
_cell.length_b   1.000
_cell.length_c   1.000
_cell.angle_alpha   90.00
_cell.angle_beta   90.00
_cell.angle_gamma   90.00
#
_symmetry.space_group_name_H-M   'P 1'
#
loop_
_entity.id
_entity.type
_entity.pdbx_description
1 polymer ?
#
loop_
_entity_poly.entity_id
_entity_poly.type
_entity_poly.pdbx_seq_one_letter_code
_entity_poly.pdbx_strand_id
1 'polypeptide(L)'
;MPGGGHGCRRAVTLARFRAERPAVNLPSPAASTESASAQERRVAFESLRERTDELELIISGISLLALLALPGWLFEQWVKLELHAEGQRHLLLSLAFQLASGLSMTLAGAFLLHLAVRAYWVGLIGLKAAFPAGIRWEAIRSIGPITREYHRRTVVDLESAIDAADRVASIVFALVSLVALSVFWIGVLLALLTLLAIGVSALFDTRLEPSAEIGAMGFVALSVLVVLPQLILDNAWLSRRLSESQSPAPWRRRLVEILVRLQSVLIPQRLVLPVQLSLESNMPRWGFTLVFLLLVGGSALLGRVQENAVREFALVSSYAYFGDADADEGLRSAHYENLRSPHDVLARVPMIPADMVADGHLRLFLPYLPDRDNASLRARCAAAEQRAQRQSCLAGLWQVEIDGKAVGLGEFLLAERRDLGQRGLQGYLSLAGFAPGRHELRVHWNGTVAPVRPGARAPEYRIPFWFSPPFQQDLAPAP
;
A
#
# COMPACT_ATOMS: atom_id res chain seq x y z
N MET A 1 14.79 -98.08 -5.49
CA MET A 1 13.83 -97.63 -6.51
C MET A 1 12.84 -96.67 -5.87
N PRO A 2 12.28 -95.68 -6.60
CA PRO A 2 12.64 -95.11 -7.91
C PRO A 2 13.15 -93.65 -7.72
N GLY A 3 13.64 -92.86 -8.68
CA GLY A 3 13.71 -92.77 -10.15
C GLY A 3 13.92 -91.25 -10.41
N GLY A 4 14.63 -90.70 -11.40
CA GLY A 4 15.07 -91.08 -12.73
C GLY A 4 14.82 -89.86 -13.65
N GLY A 5 15.77 -89.45 -14.52
CA GLY A 5 15.44 -88.65 -15.71
C GLY A 5 16.34 -87.45 -16.09
N HIS A 6 17.38 -87.74 -16.89
CA HIS A 6 17.89 -87.07 -18.11
C HIS A 6 17.75 -85.56 -18.41
N GLY A 7 18.84 -84.97 -18.95
CA GLY A 7 18.75 -83.81 -19.85
C GLY A 7 20.06 -83.10 -20.24
N CYS A 8 20.74 -83.59 -21.28
CA CYS A 8 21.98 -83.08 -21.89
C CYS A 8 21.84 -81.69 -22.57
N ARG A 9 22.80 -80.76 -22.39
CA ARG A 9 23.14 -79.68 -23.36
C ARG A 9 24.64 -79.35 -23.33
N ARG A 10 25.32 -79.59 -24.46
CA ARG A 10 26.67 -79.10 -24.80
C ARG A 10 26.60 -77.66 -25.32
N ALA A 11 27.57 -76.80 -24.97
CA ALA A 11 28.05 -75.72 -25.86
C ALA A 11 29.41 -75.15 -25.41
N VAL A 12 30.45 -75.55 -26.16
CA VAL A 12 31.61 -74.77 -26.66
C VAL A 12 32.26 -73.72 -25.75
N THR A 13 33.47 -74.05 -25.27
CA THR A 13 34.45 -73.09 -24.73
C THR A 13 35.39 -72.63 -25.85
N LEU A 14 35.36 -71.34 -26.19
CA LEU A 14 36.33 -70.71 -27.09
C LEU A 14 37.29 -69.83 -26.26
N ALA A 15 38.51 -70.33 -26.07
CA ALA A 15 39.62 -69.56 -25.53
C ALA A 15 40.03 -68.50 -26.56
N ARG A 16 40.16 -67.22 -26.14
CA ARG A 16 40.78 -66.17 -26.95
C ARG A 16 41.98 -65.57 -26.22
N PHE A 17 43.10 -65.63 -26.93
CA PHE A 17 44.41 -65.06 -26.66
C PHE A 17 44.36 -63.57 -26.29
N ARG A 18 45.15 -63.19 -25.28
CA ARG A 18 45.44 -61.80 -24.89
C ARG A 18 46.72 -61.36 -25.62
N ALA A 19 46.63 -60.28 -26.40
CA ALA A 19 47.80 -59.56 -26.91
C ALA A 19 47.74 -58.12 -26.39
N GLU A 20 48.67 -57.77 -25.51
CA GLU A 20 48.86 -56.42 -24.99
C GLU A 20 49.56 -55.55 -26.04
N ARG A 21 49.04 -54.34 -26.28
CA ARG A 21 49.74 -53.24 -26.97
C ARG A 21 49.88 -52.08 -25.97
N PRO A 22 51.01 -51.34 -25.98
CA PRO A 22 51.23 -50.26 -25.03
C PRO A 22 50.38 -49.04 -25.39
N ALA A 23 49.72 -48.45 -24.38
CA ALA A 23 48.90 -47.26 -24.54
C ALA A 23 49.79 -46.01 -24.61
N VAL A 24 49.74 -45.32 -25.76
CA VAL A 24 50.16 -43.92 -25.88
C VAL A 24 48.99 -43.06 -25.37
N ASN A 25 49.20 -42.32 -24.29
CA ASN A 25 48.24 -41.35 -23.77
C ASN A 25 48.20 -40.12 -24.68
N LEU A 26 47.20 -40.04 -25.56
CA LEU A 26 46.78 -38.79 -26.20
C LEU A 26 45.56 -38.27 -25.43
N PRO A 27 45.53 -36.99 -25.02
CA PRO A 27 44.35 -36.43 -24.36
C PRO A 27 43.15 -36.44 -25.30
N SER A 28 42.01 -36.90 -24.78
CA SER A 28 40.75 -37.01 -25.52
C SER A 28 40.20 -35.62 -25.88
N PRO A 29 39.86 -35.34 -27.16
CA PRO A 29 39.38 -34.02 -27.61
C PRO A 29 37.98 -33.65 -27.07
N ALA A 30 37.26 -34.58 -26.43
CA ALA A 30 35.92 -34.33 -25.88
C ALA A 30 35.94 -33.62 -24.51
N ALA A 31 36.99 -33.79 -23.70
CA ALA A 31 37.09 -33.14 -22.40
C ALA A 31 37.44 -31.65 -22.51
N SER A 32 38.19 -31.27 -23.56
CA SER A 32 38.53 -29.87 -23.85
C SER A 32 37.33 -29.04 -24.28
N THR A 33 36.41 -29.61 -25.08
CA THR A 33 35.23 -28.89 -25.61
C THR A 33 34.16 -28.62 -24.55
N GLU A 34 33.94 -29.55 -23.60
CA GLU A 34 33.03 -29.31 -22.47
C GLU A 34 33.57 -28.20 -21.56
N SER A 35 34.88 -28.21 -21.26
CA SER A 35 35.52 -27.17 -20.46
C SER A 35 35.47 -25.79 -21.14
N ALA A 36 35.67 -25.75 -22.46
CA ALA A 36 35.58 -24.51 -23.25
C ALA A 36 34.14 -23.96 -23.26
N SER A 37 33.12 -24.81 -23.45
CA SER A 37 31.71 -24.38 -23.41
C SER A 37 31.25 -23.92 -22.03
N ALA A 38 31.87 -24.44 -20.96
CA ALA A 38 31.59 -24.04 -19.59
C ALA A 38 32.27 -22.71 -19.25
N GLN A 39 33.50 -22.52 -19.75
CA GLN A 39 34.24 -21.26 -19.65
C GLN A 39 33.53 -20.14 -20.42
N GLU A 40 33.11 -20.38 -21.66
CA GLU A 40 32.35 -19.42 -22.48
C GLU A 40 31.03 -19.02 -21.83
N ARG A 41 30.30 -19.98 -21.24
CA ARG A 41 29.08 -19.69 -20.47
C ARG A 41 29.37 -18.85 -19.22
N ARG A 42 30.47 -19.08 -18.52
CA ARG A 42 30.89 -18.27 -17.37
C ARG A 42 31.24 -16.84 -17.78
N VAL A 43 32.04 -16.68 -18.83
CA VAL A 43 32.41 -15.35 -19.37
C VAL A 43 31.18 -14.60 -19.87
N ALA A 44 30.26 -15.28 -20.57
CA ALA A 44 29.00 -14.70 -20.99
C ALA A 44 28.12 -14.28 -19.79
N PHE A 45 28.08 -15.10 -18.74
CA PHE A 45 27.34 -14.79 -17.50
C PHE A 45 27.96 -13.62 -16.73
N GLU A 46 29.29 -13.53 -16.66
CA GLU A 46 30.03 -12.41 -16.04
C GLU A 46 29.80 -11.10 -16.82
N SER A 47 29.87 -11.13 -18.15
CA SER A 47 29.54 -9.98 -19.00
C SER A 47 28.08 -9.53 -18.87
N LEU A 48 27.14 -10.49 -18.77
CA LEU A 48 25.74 -10.19 -18.49
C LEU A 48 25.56 -9.58 -17.10
N ARG A 49 26.30 -10.08 -16.11
CA ARG A 49 26.26 -9.58 -14.73
C ARG A 49 26.78 -8.15 -14.65
N GLU A 50 27.93 -7.82 -15.26
CA GLU A 50 28.46 -6.46 -15.30
C GLU A 50 27.46 -5.46 -15.93
N ARG A 51 26.83 -5.83 -17.05
CA ARG A 51 25.78 -5.00 -17.69
C ARG A 51 24.52 -4.89 -16.84
N THR A 52 24.18 -5.95 -16.12
CA THR A 52 23.01 -6.00 -15.25
C THR A 52 23.23 -5.14 -14.00
N ASP A 53 24.45 -5.08 -13.45
CA ASP A 53 24.76 -4.27 -12.27
C ASP A 53 24.60 -2.76 -12.57
N GLU A 54 25.00 -2.29 -13.76
CA GLU A 54 24.76 -0.91 -14.21
C GLU A 54 23.27 -0.61 -14.38
N LEU A 55 22.53 -1.53 -15.02
CA LEU A 55 21.09 -1.42 -15.22
C LEU A 55 20.31 -1.47 -13.91
N GLU A 56 20.71 -2.33 -12.96
CA GLU A 56 20.10 -2.48 -11.65
C GLU A 56 20.19 -1.17 -10.87
N LEU A 57 21.34 -0.48 -10.93
CA LEU A 57 21.52 0.82 -10.29
C LEU A 57 20.61 1.89 -10.89
N ILE A 58 20.53 1.97 -12.23
CA ILE A 58 19.67 2.94 -12.93
C ILE A 58 18.19 2.67 -12.64
N ILE A 59 17.75 1.41 -12.75
CA ILE A 59 16.37 1.02 -12.50
C ILE A 59 16.00 1.30 -11.04
N SER A 60 16.86 0.95 -10.09
CA SER A 60 16.62 1.19 -8.66
C SER A 60 16.58 2.68 -8.33
N GLY A 61 17.48 3.49 -8.91
CA GLY A 61 17.50 4.94 -8.72
C GLY A 61 16.26 5.64 -9.28
N ILE A 62 15.88 5.34 -10.53
CA ILE A 62 14.67 5.90 -11.15
C ILE A 62 13.41 5.42 -10.42
N SER A 63 13.35 4.14 -10.06
CA SER A 63 12.23 3.58 -9.29
C SER A 63 12.11 4.26 -7.92
N LEU A 64 13.21 4.49 -7.21
CA LEU A 64 13.20 5.19 -5.93
C LEU A 64 12.63 6.61 -6.07
N LEU A 65 13.10 7.38 -7.05
CA LEU A 65 12.60 8.74 -7.30
C LEU A 65 11.10 8.73 -7.63
N ALA A 66 10.67 7.80 -8.49
CA ALA A 66 9.26 7.65 -8.85
C ALA A 66 8.42 7.29 -7.62
N LEU A 67 8.86 6.33 -6.80
CA LEU A 67 8.15 5.88 -5.60
C LEU A 67 8.09 6.93 -4.50
N LEU A 68 9.07 7.83 -4.40
CA LEU A 68 9.04 8.95 -3.47
C LEU A 68 8.08 10.06 -3.93
N ALA A 69 7.97 10.29 -5.24
CA ALA A 69 7.05 11.30 -5.80
C ALA A 69 5.59 10.81 -5.88
N LEU A 70 5.39 9.50 -6.06
CA LEU A 70 4.08 8.91 -6.33
C LEU A 70 3.02 9.17 -5.24
N PRO A 71 3.31 9.07 -3.92
CA PRO A 71 2.34 9.36 -2.87
C PRO A 71 1.70 10.74 -2.95
N GLY A 72 2.50 11.78 -3.22
CA GLY A 72 2.00 13.16 -3.34
C GLY A 72 1.04 13.30 -4.53
N TRP A 73 1.43 12.75 -5.68
CA TRP A 73 0.56 12.73 -6.86
C TRP A 73 -0.73 11.93 -6.62
N LEU A 74 -0.62 10.75 -6.01
CA LEU A 74 -1.77 9.91 -5.65
C LEU A 74 -2.73 10.64 -4.71
N PHE A 75 -2.21 11.38 -3.74
CA PHE A 75 -3.01 12.16 -2.80
C PHE A 75 -3.86 13.21 -3.52
N GLU A 76 -3.26 13.98 -4.42
CA GLU A 76 -4.00 15.00 -5.19
C GLU A 76 -5.12 14.39 -6.06
N GLN A 77 -4.87 13.25 -6.70
CA GLN A 77 -5.91 12.57 -7.49
C GLN A 77 -7.00 12.00 -6.60
N TRP A 78 -6.63 11.37 -5.49
CA TRP A 78 -7.57 10.80 -4.54
C TRP A 78 -8.51 11.86 -3.99
N VAL A 79 -7.99 13.00 -3.52
CA VAL A 79 -8.80 14.12 -3.01
C VAL A 79 -9.84 14.61 -4.02
N LYS A 80 -9.47 14.73 -5.30
CA LYS A 80 -10.37 15.17 -6.37
C LYS A 80 -11.48 14.15 -6.65
N LEU A 81 -11.13 12.87 -6.67
CA LEU A 81 -12.08 11.80 -7.00
C LEU A 81 -13.00 11.47 -5.82
N GLU A 82 -12.45 11.41 -4.61
CA GLU A 82 -13.15 11.02 -3.40
C GLU A 82 -14.23 12.03 -3.02
N LEU A 83 -14.01 13.33 -3.24
CA LEU A 83 -15.00 14.38 -3.01
C LEU A 83 -16.33 14.15 -3.76
N HIS A 84 -16.28 13.48 -4.91
CA HIS A 84 -17.43 13.21 -5.76
C HIS A 84 -17.97 11.79 -5.60
N ALA A 85 -17.38 11.00 -4.70
CA ALA A 85 -17.71 9.62 -4.48
C ALA A 85 -18.65 9.47 -3.28
N GLU A 86 -19.48 8.43 -3.31
CA GLU A 86 -20.30 7.98 -2.18
C GLU A 86 -20.19 6.47 -2.04
N GLY A 87 -20.39 5.97 -0.82
CA GLY A 87 -20.49 4.56 -0.49
C GLY A 87 -19.27 3.77 -0.95
N GLN A 88 -19.49 2.77 -1.81
CA GLN A 88 -18.41 1.90 -2.29
C GLN A 88 -17.32 2.61 -3.07
N ARG A 89 -17.68 3.62 -3.87
CA ARG A 89 -16.69 4.33 -4.68
C ARG A 89 -15.73 5.08 -3.77
N HIS A 90 -16.26 5.70 -2.72
CA HIS A 90 -15.47 6.38 -1.69
C HIS A 90 -14.52 5.39 -0.99
N LEU A 91 -15.02 4.24 -0.57
CA LEU A 91 -14.24 3.19 0.07
C LEU A 91 -13.15 2.60 -0.84
N LEU A 92 -13.48 2.32 -2.10
CA LEU A 92 -12.52 1.81 -3.09
C LEU A 92 -11.41 2.81 -3.40
N LEU A 93 -11.75 4.08 -3.57
CA LEU A 93 -10.76 5.14 -3.78
C LEU A 93 -9.84 5.29 -2.56
N SER A 94 -10.40 5.22 -1.35
CA SER A 94 -9.63 5.29 -0.10
C SER A 94 -8.72 4.08 0.07
N LEU A 95 -9.21 2.86 -0.17
CA LEU A 95 -8.40 1.64 -0.12
C LEU A 95 -7.30 1.64 -1.18
N ALA A 96 -7.61 2.08 -2.40
CA ALA A 96 -6.63 2.19 -3.49
C ALA A 96 -5.52 3.18 -3.14
N PHE A 97 -5.89 4.36 -2.59
CA PHE A 97 -4.92 5.33 -2.11
C PHE A 97 -4.04 4.76 -0.99
N GLN A 98 -4.65 4.17 0.05
CA GLN A 98 -3.91 3.57 1.17
C GLN A 98 -2.92 2.50 0.71
N LEU A 99 -3.36 1.54 -0.12
CA LEU A 99 -2.50 0.46 -0.60
C LEU A 99 -1.38 0.98 -1.52
N ALA A 100 -1.71 1.84 -2.49
CA ALA A 100 -0.73 2.36 -3.43
C ALA A 100 0.31 3.26 -2.74
N SER A 101 -0.14 4.14 -1.86
CA SER A 101 0.73 5.06 -1.14
C SER A 101 1.63 4.33 -0.11
N GLY A 102 1.04 3.40 0.64
CA GLY A 102 1.77 2.57 1.61
C GLY A 102 2.77 1.61 0.96
N LEU A 103 2.41 1.00 -0.17
CA LEU A 103 3.34 0.21 -0.99
C LEU A 103 4.49 1.09 -1.49
N SER A 104 4.19 2.29 -2.01
CA SER A 104 5.20 3.21 -2.52
C SER A 104 6.25 3.56 -1.48
N MET A 105 5.83 3.91 -0.26
CA MET A 105 6.75 4.23 0.85
C MET A 105 7.57 3.02 1.29
N THR A 106 6.96 1.83 1.35
CA THR A 106 7.67 0.60 1.72
C THR A 106 8.73 0.22 0.70
N LEU A 107 8.37 0.25 -0.59
CA LEU A 107 9.30 -0.07 -1.67
C LEU A 107 10.39 1.00 -1.79
N ALA A 108 10.08 2.28 -1.58
CA ALA A 108 11.07 3.35 -1.53
C ALA A 108 12.11 3.11 -0.42
N GLY A 109 11.67 2.76 0.79
CA GLY A 109 12.57 2.40 1.89
C GLY A 109 13.46 1.20 1.55
N ALA A 110 12.90 0.18 0.91
CA ALA A 110 13.65 -1.01 0.52
C ALA A 110 14.62 -0.76 -0.65
N PHE A 111 14.26 0.07 -1.64
CA PHE A 111 15.18 0.52 -2.69
C PHE A 111 16.29 1.43 -2.15
N LEU A 112 15.99 2.26 -1.14
CA LEU A 112 17.02 3.04 -0.45
C LEU A 112 18.02 2.12 0.26
N LEU A 113 17.54 1.08 0.96
CA LEU A 113 18.41 0.06 1.54
C LEU A 113 19.24 -0.65 0.47
N HIS A 114 18.62 -1.04 -0.64
CA HIS A 114 19.30 -1.67 -1.77
C HIS A 114 20.44 -0.78 -2.31
N LEU A 115 20.15 0.50 -2.59
CA LEU A 115 21.15 1.45 -3.08
C LEU A 115 22.26 1.71 -2.05
N ALA A 116 21.93 1.77 -0.75
CA ALA A 116 22.93 1.90 0.30
C ALA A 116 23.89 0.70 0.36
N VAL A 117 23.35 -0.52 0.25
CA VAL A 117 24.17 -1.75 0.19
C VAL A 117 25.01 -1.78 -1.09
N ARG A 118 24.47 -1.36 -2.23
CA ARG A 118 25.23 -1.24 -3.50
C ARG A 118 26.33 -0.20 -3.41
N ALA A 119 26.08 0.97 -2.82
CA ALA A 119 27.11 1.98 -2.59
C ALA A 119 28.22 1.46 -1.67
N TYR A 120 27.85 0.71 -0.62
CA TYR A 120 28.82 0.03 0.25
C TYR A 120 29.66 -0.99 -0.53
N TRP A 121 29.03 -1.83 -1.37
CA TRP A 121 29.71 -2.79 -2.24
C TRP A 121 30.73 -2.12 -3.18
N VAL A 122 30.35 -1.05 -3.88
CA VAL A 122 31.25 -0.27 -4.74
C VAL A 122 32.44 0.27 -3.91
N GLY A 123 32.18 0.78 -2.72
CA GLY A 123 33.21 1.25 -1.80
C GLY A 123 34.21 0.15 -1.39
N LEU A 124 33.72 -1.06 -1.11
CA LEU A 124 34.58 -2.20 -0.79
C LEU A 124 35.43 -2.65 -1.98
N ILE A 125 34.89 -2.64 -3.20
CA ILE A 125 35.66 -2.92 -4.42
C ILE A 125 36.77 -1.89 -4.60
N GLY A 126 36.44 -0.60 -4.46
CA GLY A 126 37.43 0.47 -4.51
C GLY A 126 38.54 0.28 -3.47
N LEU A 127 38.19 -0.13 -2.26
CA LEU A 127 39.15 -0.43 -1.20
C LEU A 127 40.03 -1.64 -1.53
N LYS A 128 39.47 -2.69 -2.14
CA LYS A 128 40.21 -3.91 -2.55
C LYS A 128 41.19 -3.60 -3.68
N ALA A 129 40.78 -2.76 -4.63
CA ALA A 129 41.63 -2.29 -5.72
C ALA A 129 42.82 -1.47 -5.20
N ALA A 130 42.58 -0.55 -4.25
CA ALA A 130 43.63 0.27 -3.65
C ALA A 130 44.54 -0.53 -2.69
N PHE A 131 44.00 -1.52 -1.97
CA PHE A 131 44.70 -2.32 -0.97
C PHE A 131 44.48 -3.83 -1.19
N PRO A 132 45.15 -4.44 -2.19
CA PRO A 132 44.88 -5.83 -2.60
C PRO A 132 45.16 -6.87 -1.50
N ALA A 133 46.16 -6.62 -0.66
CA ALA A 133 46.52 -7.47 0.47
C ALA A 133 45.55 -7.36 1.68
N GLY A 134 44.56 -6.46 1.63
CA GLY A 134 43.60 -6.25 2.70
C GLY A 134 44.24 -5.72 4.00
N ILE A 135 43.72 -6.18 5.14
CA ILE A 135 44.12 -5.68 6.47
C ILE A 135 45.49 -6.23 6.85
N ARG A 136 46.50 -5.36 6.93
CA ARG A 136 47.84 -5.69 7.45
C ARG A 136 47.88 -5.52 8.97
N TRP A 137 47.45 -6.55 9.70
CA TRP A 137 47.36 -6.54 11.18
C TRP A 137 48.64 -6.12 11.90
N GLU A 138 49.80 -6.47 11.36
CA GLU A 138 51.12 -6.13 11.92
C GLU A 138 51.43 -4.63 11.84
N ALA A 139 50.90 -3.94 10.82
CA ALA A 139 51.14 -2.52 10.59
C ALA A 139 50.22 -1.61 11.44
N ILE A 140 49.20 -2.17 12.11
CA ILE A 140 48.25 -1.41 12.92
C ILE A 140 48.87 -1.10 14.28
N ARG A 141 49.28 0.16 14.47
CA ARG A 141 49.92 0.65 15.72
C ARG A 141 48.93 1.08 16.81
N SER A 142 47.66 1.32 16.45
CA SER A 142 46.63 1.82 17.35
C SER A 142 45.95 0.75 18.21
N ILE A 143 46.24 -0.54 18.00
CA ILE A 143 45.52 -1.66 18.63
C ILE A 143 46.52 -2.60 19.31
N GLY A 144 46.27 -2.94 20.57
CA GLY A 144 47.06 -3.90 21.35
C GLY A 144 46.89 -5.37 20.90
N PRO A 145 47.77 -6.28 21.37
CA PRO A 145 47.84 -7.66 20.85
C PRO A 145 46.57 -8.49 21.10
N ILE A 146 45.91 -8.31 22.24
CA ILE A 146 44.67 -9.04 22.58
C ILE A 146 43.53 -8.63 21.63
N THR A 147 43.32 -7.33 21.47
CA THR A 147 42.29 -6.77 20.58
C THR A 147 42.58 -7.09 19.11
N ARG A 148 43.86 -7.08 18.72
CA ARG A 148 44.29 -7.49 17.37
C ARG A 148 43.93 -8.94 17.10
N GLU A 149 44.23 -9.85 18.02
CA GLU A 149 43.92 -11.27 17.85
C GLU A 149 42.41 -11.54 17.85
N TYR A 150 41.64 -10.84 18.69
CA TYR A 150 40.19 -10.88 18.66
C TYR A 150 39.65 -10.47 17.28
N HIS A 151 40.02 -9.28 16.80
CA HIS A 151 39.58 -8.78 15.50
C HIS A 151 40.05 -9.64 14.33
N ARG A 152 41.25 -10.21 14.39
CA ARG A 152 41.74 -11.13 13.35
C ARG A 152 40.83 -12.34 13.17
N ARG A 153 40.16 -12.79 14.24
CA ARG A 153 39.22 -13.92 14.21
C ARG A 153 37.78 -13.53 13.89
N THR A 154 37.38 -12.28 14.10
CA THR A 154 35.98 -11.83 13.93
C THR A 154 35.76 -10.97 12.69
N VAL A 155 36.75 -10.20 12.25
CA VAL A 155 36.62 -9.30 11.11
C VAL A 155 36.60 -10.12 9.83
N VAL A 156 35.52 -9.94 9.07
CA VAL A 156 35.34 -10.56 7.76
C VAL A 156 36.37 -9.97 6.79
N ASP A 157 36.97 -10.81 5.95
CA ASP A 157 37.88 -10.34 4.91
C ASP A 157 37.12 -9.53 3.84
N LEU A 158 37.85 -8.70 3.11
CA LEU A 158 37.24 -7.74 2.18
C LEU A 158 36.49 -8.42 1.03
N GLU A 159 36.94 -9.60 0.59
CA GLU A 159 36.33 -10.34 -0.52
C GLU A 159 35.01 -10.97 -0.08
N SER A 160 35.00 -11.64 1.07
CA SER A 160 33.78 -12.14 1.70
C SER A 160 32.75 -11.03 1.98
N ALA A 161 33.22 -9.83 2.35
CA ALA A 161 32.35 -8.67 2.57
C ALA A 161 31.76 -8.12 1.26
N ILE A 162 32.54 -8.10 0.16
CA ILE A 162 32.06 -7.77 -1.18
C ILE A 162 30.98 -8.76 -1.61
N ASP A 163 31.26 -10.06 -1.52
CA ASP A 163 30.29 -11.09 -1.89
C ASP A 163 29.02 -11.06 -1.03
N ALA A 164 29.16 -10.73 0.27
CA ALA A 164 28.01 -10.59 1.16
C ALA A 164 27.14 -9.38 0.78
N ALA A 165 27.75 -8.23 0.50
CA ALA A 165 27.02 -7.03 0.09
C ALA A 165 26.28 -7.26 -1.23
N ASP A 166 26.93 -7.92 -2.21
CA ASP A 166 26.30 -8.30 -3.47
C ASP A 166 25.08 -9.20 -3.27
N ARG A 167 25.23 -10.29 -2.48
CA ARG A 167 24.12 -11.18 -2.15
C ARG A 167 22.97 -10.47 -1.47
N VAL A 168 23.26 -9.59 -0.50
CA VAL A 168 22.23 -8.82 0.20
C VAL A 168 21.51 -7.88 -0.78
N ALA A 169 22.24 -7.17 -1.64
CA ALA A 169 21.64 -6.29 -2.64
C ALA A 169 20.67 -7.06 -3.57
N SER A 170 21.09 -8.20 -4.11
CA SER A 170 20.25 -9.03 -5.00
C SER A 170 19.04 -9.62 -4.28
N ILE A 171 19.19 -10.06 -3.02
CA ILE A 171 18.07 -10.55 -2.20
C ILE A 171 17.05 -9.44 -1.96
N VAL A 172 17.50 -8.24 -1.59
CA VAL A 172 16.62 -7.08 -1.37
C VAL A 172 15.90 -6.72 -2.66
N PHE A 173 16.59 -6.65 -3.80
CA PHE A 173 15.98 -6.35 -5.10
C PHE A 173 14.91 -7.37 -5.50
N ALA A 174 15.21 -8.66 -5.34
CA ALA A 174 14.27 -9.74 -5.62
C ALA A 174 13.04 -9.68 -4.71
N LEU A 175 13.24 -9.42 -3.42
CA LEU A 175 12.17 -9.31 -2.42
C LEU A 175 11.28 -8.10 -2.67
N VAL A 176 11.86 -6.95 -3.02
CA VAL A 176 11.14 -5.73 -3.42
C VAL A 176 10.25 -6.01 -4.62
N SER A 177 10.81 -6.62 -5.67
CA SER A 177 10.08 -6.99 -6.88
C SER A 177 8.94 -7.97 -6.58
N LEU A 178 9.19 -8.95 -5.71
CA LEU A 178 8.20 -9.92 -5.28
C LEU A 178 7.03 -9.26 -4.54
N VAL A 179 7.32 -8.41 -3.54
CA VAL A 179 6.29 -7.69 -2.77
C VAL A 179 5.49 -6.76 -3.68
N ALA A 180 6.15 -6.00 -4.55
CA ALA A 180 5.49 -5.11 -5.50
C ALA A 180 4.50 -5.89 -6.38
N LEU A 181 4.94 -7.00 -6.97
CA LEU A 181 4.10 -7.84 -7.82
C LEU A 181 2.95 -8.50 -7.04
N SER A 182 3.23 -9.03 -5.84
CA SER A 182 2.21 -9.66 -4.99
C SER A 182 1.12 -8.66 -4.58
N VAL A 183 1.48 -7.49 -4.08
CA VAL A 183 0.52 -6.47 -3.65
C VAL A 183 -0.26 -5.92 -4.84
N PHE A 184 0.38 -5.72 -5.98
CA PHE A 184 -0.29 -5.33 -7.22
C PHE A 184 -1.39 -6.32 -7.62
N TRP A 185 -1.09 -7.63 -7.66
CA TRP A 185 -2.08 -8.64 -8.03
C TRP A 185 -3.18 -8.83 -6.98
N ILE A 186 -2.86 -8.70 -5.69
CA ILE A 186 -3.87 -8.68 -4.63
C ILE A 186 -4.83 -7.50 -4.85
N GLY A 187 -4.30 -6.31 -5.15
CA GLY A 187 -5.10 -5.12 -5.46
C GLY A 187 -6.00 -5.31 -6.70
N VAL A 188 -5.45 -5.87 -7.78
CA VAL A 188 -6.23 -6.18 -9.00
C VAL A 188 -7.34 -7.18 -8.69
N LEU A 189 -7.06 -8.25 -7.96
CA LEU A 189 -8.06 -9.26 -7.62
C LEU A 189 -9.16 -8.68 -6.72
N LEU A 190 -8.80 -7.87 -5.72
CA LEU A 190 -9.77 -7.16 -4.87
C LEU A 190 -10.66 -6.21 -5.69
N ALA A 191 -10.08 -5.46 -6.62
CA ALA A 191 -10.83 -4.59 -7.51
C ALA A 191 -11.81 -5.38 -8.39
N LEU A 192 -11.35 -6.47 -9.02
CA LEU A 192 -12.19 -7.34 -9.85
C LEU A 192 -13.34 -7.96 -9.06
N LEU A 193 -13.08 -8.49 -7.86
CA LEU A 193 -14.11 -9.07 -7.00
C LEU A 193 -15.13 -8.03 -6.56
N THR A 194 -14.69 -6.80 -6.29
CA THR A 194 -15.61 -5.71 -5.94
C THR A 194 -16.45 -5.28 -7.14
N LEU A 195 -15.85 -5.15 -8.33
CA LEU A 195 -16.58 -4.86 -9.57
C LEU A 195 -17.59 -5.96 -9.91
N LEU A 196 -17.23 -7.23 -9.69
CA LEU A 196 -18.13 -8.37 -9.84
C LEU A 196 -19.30 -8.27 -8.86
N ALA A 197 -19.04 -7.95 -7.58
CA ALA A 197 -20.09 -7.76 -6.59
C ALA A 197 -21.05 -6.63 -6.98
N ILE A 198 -20.53 -5.50 -7.47
CA ILE A 198 -21.33 -4.39 -8.01
C ILE A 198 -22.19 -4.86 -9.19
N GLY A 199 -21.61 -5.60 -10.14
CA GLY A 199 -22.32 -6.09 -11.32
C GLY A 199 -23.41 -7.09 -10.99
N VAL A 200 -23.16 -8.03 -10.06
CA VAL A 200 -24.16 -8.99 -9.58
C VAL A 200 -25.31 -8.26 -8.88
N SER A 201 -25.01 -7.33 -7.97
CA SER A 201 -26.06 -6.56 -7.30
C SER A 201 -26.93 -5.78 -8.29
N ALA A 202 -26.34 -5.21 -9.35
CA ALA A 202 -27.07 -4.48 -10.39
C ALA A 202 -27.95 -5.40 -11.25
N LEU A 203 -27.53 -6.65 -11.50
CA LEU A 203 -28.28 -7.62 -12.31
C LEU A 203 -29.48 -8.24 -11.57
N PHE A 204 -29.34 -8.48 -10.26
CA PHE A 204 -30.36 -9.20 -9.48
C PHE A 204 -31.27 -8.27 -8.66
N ASP A 205 -31.16 -6.96 -8.82
CA ASP A 205 -31.86 -5.91 -8.05
C ASP A 205 -31.88 -6.20 -6.54
N THR A 206 -30.80 -6.83 -6.06
CA THR A 206 -30.69 -7.17 -4.65
C THR A 206 -30.47 -5.88 -3.89
N ARG A 207 -31.30 -5.60 -2.88
CA ARG A 207 -31.11 -4.49 -1.92
C ARG A 207 -29.86 -4.64 -1.05
N LEU A 208 -29.00 -5.61 -1.34
CA LEU A 208 -27.65 -5.66 -0.82
C LEU A 208 -26.94 -4.47 -1.43
N GLU A 209 -26.90 -3.35 -0.70
CA GLU A 209 -25.93 -2.28 -0.92
C GLU A 209 -24.60 -3.00 -1.11
N PRO A 210 -24.07 -3.08 -2.36
CA PRO A 210 -22.81 -3.75 -2.55
C PRO A 210 -21.85 -2.97 -1.64
N SER A 211 -21.01 -3.66 -0.88
CA SER A 211 -20.05 -3.00 -0.03
C SER A 211 -18.68 -3.52 -0.43
N ALA A 212 -17.64 -2.70 -0.33
CA ALA A 212 -16.29 -3.24 -0.53
C ALA A 212 -15.97 -4.31 0.54
N GLU A 213 -16.74 -4.36 1.63
CA GLU A 213 -16.74 -5.46 2.59
C GLU A 213 -17.20 -6.78 1.95
N ILE A 214 -18.19 -6.78 1.05
CA ILE A 214 -18.57 -7.99 0.29
C ILE A 214 -17.43 -8.40 -0.66
N GLY A 215 -16.78 -7.44 -1.33
CA GLY A 215 -15.61 -7.71 -2.17
C GLY A 215 -14.45 -8.30 -1.37
N ALA A 216 -14.12 -7.70 -0.21
CA ALA A 216 -13.09 -8.17 0.71
C ALA A 216 -13.46 -9.51 1.34
N MET A 217 -14.70 -9.72 1.74
CA MET A 217 -15.21 -10.98 2.26
C MET A 217 -15.19 -12.06 1.17
N GLY A 218 -15.49 -11.70 -0.07
CA GLY A 218 -15.34 -12.58 -1.24
C GLY A 218 -13.89 -12.96 -1.47
N PHE A 219 -12.95 -12.03 -1.34
CA PHE A 219 -11.52 -12.30 -1.41
C PHE A 219 -11.05 -13.21 -0.27
N VAL A 220 -11.47 -12.94 0.97
CA VAL A 220 -11.16 -13.78 2.13
C VAL A 220 -11.78 -15.17 1.97
N ALA A 221 -13.03 -15.27 1.55
CA ALA A 221 -13.71 -16.54 1.31
C ALA A 221 -13.01 -17.33 0.21
N LEU A 222 -12.68 -16.70 -0.92
CA LEU A 222 -11.92 -17.33 -2.01
C LEU A 222 -10.54 -17.81 -1.52
N SER A 223 -9.84 -16.97 -0.74
CA SER A 223 -8.54 -17.32 -0.17
C SER A 223 -8.65 -18.49 0.79
N VAL A 224 -9.65 -18.51 1.68
CA VAL A 224 -9.90 -19.63 2.61
C VAL A 224 -10.27 -20.89 1.83
N LEU A 225 -11.15 -20.81 0.84
CA LEU A 225 -11.60 -21.96 0.04
C LEU A 225 -10.49 -22.57 -0.82
N VAL A 226 -9.51 -21.78 -1.26
CA VAL A 226 -8.41 -22.27 -2.09
C VAL A 226 -7.17 -22.65 -1.25
N VAL A 227 -6.73 -21.75 -0.36
CA VAL A 227 -5.46 -21.90 0.39
C VAL A 227 -5.61 -22.85 1.57
N LEU A 228 -6.71 -22.80 2.34
CA LEU A 228 -6.85 -23.63 3.54
C LEU A 228 -6.89 -25.14 3.20
N PRO A 229 -7.68 -25.61 2.21
CA PRO A 229 -7.66 -27.01 1.82
C PRO A 229 -6.30 -27.45 1.28
N GLN A 230 -5.58 -26.60 0.56
CA GLN A 230 -4.23 -26.90 0.11
C GLN A 230 -3.28 -27.10 1.29
N LEU A 231 -3.30 -26.18 2.27
CA LEU A 231 -2.46 -26.29 3.47
C LEU A 231 -2.77 -27.54 4.30
N ILE A 232 -4.03 -27.97 4.34
CA ILE A 232 -4.44 -29.19 5.05
C ILE A 232 -4.02 -30.45 4.29
N LEU A 233 -4.30 -30.50 2.98
CA LEU A 233 -4.06 -31.67 2.13
C LEU A 233 -2.57 -31.91 1.83
N ASP A 234 -1.79 -30.85 1.78
CA ASP A 234 -0.35 -30.85 1.47
C ASP A 234 0.52 -30.46 2.68
N ASN A 235 -0.02 -30.64 3.89
CA ASN A 235 0.71 -30.35 5.13
C ASN A 235 1.96 -31.23 5.24
N ALA A 236 3.14 -30.62 5.29
CA ALA A 236 4.43 -31.29 5.48
C ALA A 236 4.49 -32.17 6.74
N TRP A 237 3.68 -31.88 7.77
CA TRP A 237 3.57 -32.72 8.97
C TRP A 237 2.78 -34.01 8.71
N LEU A 238 1.72 -33.92 7.90
CA LEU A 238 0.89 -35.06 7.53
C LEU A 238 1.65 -36.01 6.59
N SER A 239 2.42 -35.47 5.66
CA SER A 239 3.28 -36.24 4.75
C SER A 239 4.50 -36.86 5.44
N ARG A 240 5.00 -36.29 6.54
CA ARG A 240 6.04 -36.93 7.37
C ARG A 240 5.51 -38.05 8.27
N ARG A 241 4.23 -37.99 8.68
CA ARG A 241 3.57 -39.04 9.48
C ARG A 241 3.06 -40.21 8.64
N LEU A 242 2.57 -39.92 7.44
CA LEU A 242 2.24 -40.93 6.43
C LEU A 242 3.54 -41.29 5.71
N SER A 243 4.25 -42.31 6.20
CA SER A 243 5.53 -42.84 5.68
C SER A 243 5.80 -42.54 4.19
N GLU A 244 7.03 -42.08 3.88
CA GLU A 244 7.55 -41.82 2.51
C GLU A 244 7.26 -42.93 1.49
N SER A 245 6.97 -44.16 1.96
CA SER A 245 6.63 -45.31 1.14
C SER A 245 5.21 -45.30 0.55
N GLN A 246 4.28 -44.45 1.03
CA GLN A 246 2.91 -44.42 0.53
C GLN A 246 2.69 -43.22 -0.41
N SER A 247 2.66 -43.50 -1.71
CA SER A 247 2.23 -42.54 -2.73
C SER A 247 0.91 -41.87 -2.33
N PRO A 248 0.77 -40.55 -2.48
CA PRO A 248 -0.48 -39.85 -2.20
C PRO A 248 -1.66 -40.52 -2.91
N ALA A 249 -2.78 -40.69 -2.22
CA ALA A 249 -4.00 -41.19 -2.85
C ALA A 249 -4.34 -40.34 -4.10
N PRO A 250 -4.76 -40.96 -5.22
CA PRO A 250 -4.91 -40.26 -6.50
C PRO A 250 -5.92 -39.12 -6.44
N TRP A 251 -6.95 -39.21 -5.59
CA TRP A 251 -7.91 -38.12 -5.36
C TRP A 251 -7.27 -36.92 -4.66
N ARG A 252 -6.39 -37.15 -3.66
CA ARG A 252 -5.67 -36.09 -2.93
C ARG A 252 -4.76 -35.32 -3.87
N ARG A 253 -3.98 -36.06 -4.67
CA ARG A 253 -3.13 -35.49 -5.71
C ARG A 253 -3.93 -34.64 -6.71
N ARG A 254 -5.04 -35.17 -7.22
CA ARG A 254 -5.91 -34.42 -8.16
C ARG A 254 -6.48 -33.16 -7.53
N LEU A 255 -6.94 -33.20 -6.28
CA LEU A 255 -7.47 -32.02 -5.59
C LEU A 255 -6.40 -30.95 -5.38
N VAL A 256 -5.20 -31.33 -4.93
CA VAL A 256 -4.07 -30.38 -4.79
C VAL A 256 -3.70 -29.78 -6.15
N GLU A 257 -3.61 -30.59 -7.21
CA GLU A 257 -3.35 -30.09 -8.57
C GLU A 257 -4.43 -29.12 -9.06
N ILE A 258 -5.71 -29.35 -8.73
CA ILE A 258 -6.81 -28.41 -9.04
C ILE A 258 -6.65 -27.11 -8.26
N LEU A 259 -6.40 -27.18 -6.94
CA LEU A 259 -6.22 -25.99 -6.10
C LEU A 259 -5.03 -25.13 -6.56
N VAL A 260 -3.90 -25.76 -6.90
CA VAL A 260 -2.72 -25.07 -7.44
C VAL A 260 -3.03 -24.44 -8.80
N ARG A 261 -3.77 -25.13 -9.68
CA ARG A 261 -4.22 -24.55 -10.96
C ARG A 261 -5.14 -23.35 -10.76
N LEU A 262 -6.09 -23.42 -9.83
CA LEU A 262 -6.95 -22.28 -9.49
C LEU A 262 -6.12 -21.11 -8.98
N GLN A 263 -5.16 -21.35 -8.10
CA GLN A 263 -4.25 -20.31 -7.63
C GLN A 263 -3.40 -19.71 -8.77
N SER A 264 -2.99 -20.52 -9.75
CA SER A 264 -2.21 -20.07 -10.91
C SER A 264 -2.99 -19.15 -11.86
N VAL A 265 -4.33 -19.19 -11.82
CA VAL A 265 -5.20 -18.26 -12.54
C VAL A 265 -5.34 -16.93 -11.78
N LEU A 266 -5.38 -16.98 -10.44
CA LEU A 266 -5.57 -15.82 -9.58
C LEU A 266 -4.29 -14.99 -9.41
N ILE A 267 -3.13 -15.65 -9.32
CA ILE A 267 -1.81 -15.03 -9.13
C ILE A 267 -0.88 -15.59 -10.20
N PRO A 268 -0.07 -14.76 -10.88
CA PRO A 268 0.86 -15.23 -11.92
C PRO A 268 2.03 -16.01 -11.31
N GLN A 269 1.79 -17.29 -11.04
CA GLN A 269 2.78 -18.19 -10.42
C GLN A 269 4.08 -18.26 -11.23
N ARG A 270 4.03 -18.11 -12.57
CA ARG A 270 5.24 -18.13 -13.41
C ARG A 270 6.24 -17.01 -13.10
N LEU A 271 5.75 -15.87 -12.60
CA LEU A 271 6.59 -14.72 -12.25
C LEU A 271 6.97 -14.74 -10.77
N VAL A 272 6.01 -15.06 -9.90
CA VAL A 272 6.15 -14.98 -8.44
C VAL A 272 6.89 -16.20 -7.87
N LEU A 273 6.51 -17.41 -8.31
CA LEU A 273 6.90 -18.65 -7.66
C LEU A 273 8.40 -18.98 -7.76
N PRO A 274 9.10 -18.79 -8.90
CA PRO A 274 10.53 -19.06 -8.96
C PRO A 274 11.34 -18.16 -8.01
N VAL A 275 10.96 -16.88 -7.92
CA VAL A 275 11.61 -15.91 -7.02
C VAL A 275 11.33 -16.28 -5.57
N GLN A 276 10.05 -16.52 -5.24
CA GLN A 276 9.63 -16.92 -3.90
C GLN A 276 10.34 -18.19 -3.43
N LEU A 277 10.32 -19.28 -4.21
CA LEU A 277 10.95 -20.54 -3.83
C LEU A 277 12.47 -20.43 -3.73
N SER A 278 13.09 -19.60 -4.58
CA SER A 278 14.54 -19.33 -4.49
C SER A 278 14.87 -18.62 -3.18
N LEU A 279 14.07 -17.64 -2.76
CA LEU A 279 14.26 -16.95 -1.49
C LEU A 279 13.94 -17.85 -0.29
N GLU A 280 12.83 -18.60 -0.31
CA GLU A 280 12.41 -19.51 0.78
C GLU A 280 13.43 -20.63 1.03
N SER A 281 14.03 -21.17 -0.02
CA SER A 281 15.03 -22.24 0.08
C SER A 281 16.41 -21.76 0.54
N ASN A 282 16.73 -20.48 0.34
CA ASN A 282 18.04 -19.91 0.66
C ASN A 282 18.05 -19.02 1.91
N MET A 283 16.89 -18.62 2.45
CA MET A 283 16.79 -17.93 3.74
C MET A 283 16.66 -18.91 4.91
N PRO A 284 16.99 -18.48 6.14
CA PRO A 284 16.70 -19.27 7.33
C PRO A 284 15.20 -19.56 7.42
N ARG A 285 14.85 -20.70 8.04
CA ARG A 285 13.55 -21.39 7.96
C ARG A 285 12.28 -20.52 8.08
N TRP A 286 12.32 -19.42 8.83
CA TRP A 286 11.19 -18.48 8.99
C TRP A 286 11.52 -17.05 8.51
N GLY A 287 12.77 -16.79 8.10
CA GLY A 287 13.26 -15.46 7.74
C GLY A 287 12.50 -14.87 6.56
N PHE A 288 12.35 -15.64 5.48
CA PHE A 288 11.61 -15.17 4.29
C PHE A 288 10.18 -14.79 4.66
N THR A 289 9.42 -15.70 5.28
CA THR A 289 8.01 -15.47 5.61
C THR A 289 7.83 -14.27 6.53
N LEU A 290 8.69 -14.13 7.55
CA LEU A 290 8.64 -13.00 8.47
C LEU A 290 8.89 -11.68 7.75
N VAL A 291 9.94 -11.59 6.93
CA VAL A 291 10.27 -10.36 6.22
C VAL A 291 9.22 -10.02 5.17
N PHE A 292 8.71 -11.02 4.43
CA PHE A 292 7.64 -10.83 3.45
C PHE A 292 6.37 -10.29 4.12
N LEU A 293 5.93 -10.89 5.23
CA LEU A 293 4.77 -10.42 6.00
C LEU A 293 5.01 -9.02 6.59
N LEU A 294 6.24 -8.72 7.03
CA LEU A 294 6.61 -7.40 7.52
C LEU A 294 6.52 -6.35 6.41
N LEU A 295 6.98 -6.64 5.19
CA LEU A 295 6.89 -5.71 4.07
C LEU A 295 5.46 -5.50 3.58
N VAL A 296 4.67 -6.58 3.46
CA VAL A 296 3.26 -6.49 3.06
C VAL A 296 2.42 -5.80 4.14
N GLY A 297 2.56 -6.20 5.40
CA GLY A 297 1.87 -5.60 6.54
C GLY A 297 2.33 -4.17 6.82
N GLY A 298 3.62 -3.91 6.67
CA GLY A 298 4.22 -2.57 6.76
C GLY A 298 3.69 -1.64 5.68
N SER A 299 3.47 -2.12 4.46
CA SER A 299 2.83 -1.35 3.39
C SER A 299 1.42 -0.92 3.77
N ALA A 300 0.59 -1.84 4.28
CA ALA A 300 -0.76 -1.52 4.73
C ALA A 300 -0.76 -0.53 5.91
N LEU A 301 0.14 -0.74 6.88
CA LEU A 301 0.28 0.14 8.05
C LEU A 301 0.71 1.55 7.66
N LEU A 302 1.75 1.68 6.81
CA LEU A 302 2.24 2.97 6.34
C LEU A 302 1.18 3.71 5.52
N GLY A 303 0.42 3.01 4.69
CA GLY A 303 -0.72 3.58 3.96
C GLY A 303 -1.77 4.18 4.90
N ARG A 304 -2.11 3.45 5.97
CA ARG A 304 -3.05 3.91 7.00
C ARG A 304 -2.50 5.10 7.79
N VAL A 305 -1.22 5.05 8.18
CA VAL A 305 -0.54 6.18 8.86
C VAL A 305 -0.57 7.41 7.99
N GLN A 306 -0.28 7.28 6.69
CA GLN A 306 -0.27 8.41 5.76
C GLN A 306 -1.66 9.00 5.53
N GLU A 307 -2.70 8.17 5.46
CA GLU A 307 -4.07 8.68 5.39
C GLU A 307 -4.44 9.49 6.64
N ASN A 308 -4.08 9.01 7.84
CA ASN A 308 -4.30 9.76 9.07
C ASN A 308 -3.46 11.04 9.12
N ALA A 309 -2.19 10.95 8.70
CA ALA A 309 -1.23 12.04 8.67
C ALA A 309 -1.75 13.28 7.95
N VAL A 310 -2.50 13.07 6.85
CA VAL A 310 -3.02 14.17 6.03
C VAL A 310 -4.35 14.71 6.57
N ARG A 311 -5.01 14.00 7.51
CA ARG A 311 -6.22 14.46 8.18
C ARG A 311 -5.93 15.23 9.47
N GLU A 312 -4.83 14.92 10.13
CA GLU A 312 -4.42 15.55 11.37
C GLU A 312 -3.65 16.85 11.12
N PHE A 313 -3.76 17.80 12.05
CA PHE A 313 -3.02 19.06 11.97
C PHE A 313 -1.50 18.86 12.02
N ALA A 314 -1.03 17.89 12.83
CA ALA A 314 0.37 17.52 12.92
C ALA A 314 0.53 16.02 13.24
N LEU A 315 1.29 15.32 12.40
CA LEU A 315 1.71 13.92 12.58
C LEU A 315 2.38 13.65 13.93
N VAL A 316 3.24 14.58 14.35
CA VAL A 316 3.93 14.56 15.64
C VAL A 316 3.68 15.90 16.28
N SER A 317 2.68 15.93 17.16
CA SER A 317 2.33 17.12 17.92
C SER A 317 3.03 17.11 19.28
N SER A 318 3.52 18.28 19.68
CA SER A 318 3.97 18.57 21.05
C SER A 318 3.02 19.56 21.75
N TYR A 319 1.87 19.86 21.14
CA TYR A 319 0.87 20.73 21.74
C TYR A 319 0.15 19.99 22.88
N ALA A 320 0.64 20.20 24.10
CA ALA A 320 0.08 19.59 25.31
C ALA A 320 -1.06 20.41 25.96
N TYR A 321 -1.16 21.70 25.62
CA TYR A 321 -2.15 22.63 26.22
C TYR A 321 -3.25 23.06 25.24
N PHE A 322 -3.01 22.96 23.93
CA PHE A 322 -3.93 23.40 22.88
C PHE A 322 -4.03 22.30 21.82
N GLY A 323 -5.06 21.47 21.93
CA GLY A 323 -5.30 20.35 21.03
C GLY A 323 -6.32 20.66 19.94
N ASP A 324 -6.60 19.66 19.10
CA ASP A 324 -7.62 19.77 18.05
C ASP A 324 -9.02 20.07 18.62
N ALA A 325 -9.36 19.55 19.81
CA ALA A 325 -10.64 19.82 20.46
C ALA A 325 -10.78 21.30 20.89
N ASP A 326 -9.70 21.89 21.40
CA ASP A 326 -9.68 23.32 21.75
C ASP A 326 -9.74 24.19 20.48
N ALA A 327 -9.11 23.73 19.39
CA ALA A 327 -9.19 24.41 18.10
C ALA A 327 -10.60 24.34 17.50
N ASP A 328 -11.34 23.24 17.70
CA ASP A 328 -12.73 23.07 17.25
C ASP A 328 -13.72 23.97 18.00
N GLU A 329 -13.45 24.29 19.27
CA GLU A 329 -14.20 25.30 20.03
C GLU A 329 -13.67 26.74 19.82
N GLY A 330 -12.51 26.87 19.18
CA GLY A 330 -11.80 28.12 18.94
C GLY A 330 -11.84 28.59 17.48
N LEU A 331 -10.73 29.17 17.02
CA LEU A 331 -10.57 29.64 15.65
C LEU A 331 -9.84 28.56 14.82
N ARG A 332 -10.62 27.73 14.12
CA ARG A 332 -10.08 26.73 13.18
C ARG A 332 -9.96 27.30 11.77
N SER A 333 -8.75 27.38 11.23
CA SER A 333 -8.45 27.95 9.90
C SER A 333 -9.32 27.36 8.77
N ALA A 334 -9.68 26.08 8.87
CA ALA A 334 -10.52 25.39 7.89
C ALA A 334 -11.86 26.08 7.57
N HIS A 335 -12.41 26.87 8.50
CA HIS A 335 -13.67 27.60 8.31
C HIS A 335 -13.52 28.92 7.54
N TYR A 336 -12.30 29.45 7.35
CA TYR A 336 -12.08 30.78 6.78
C TYR A 336 -11.30 30.68 5.47
N GLU A 337 -11.91 31.10 4.36
CA GLU A 337 -11.31 30.95 3.03
C GLU A 337 -9.93 31.63 2.90
N ASN A 338 -9.73 32.77 3.57
CA ASN A 338 -8.46 33.51 3.59
C ASN A 338 -7.34 32.83 4.41
N LEU A 339 -7.66 31.90 5.31
CA LEU A 339 -6.69 31.23 6.19
C LEU A 339 -6.38 29.78 5.76
N ARG A 340 -7.06 29.27 4.74
CA ARG A 340 -6.89 27.89 4.28
C ARG A 340 -5.56 27.67 3.56
N SER A 341 -4.97 26.51 3.83
CA SER A 341 -3.75 26.02 3.21
C SER A 341 -4.03 24.78 2.33
N PRO A 342 -3.06 24.34 1.51
CA PRO A 342 -3.16 23.06 0.80
C PRO A 342 -3.34 21.83 1.72
N HIS A 343 -3.05 21.94 3.02
CA HIS A 343 -3.29 20.87 3.99
C HIS A 343 -4.75 20.78 4.43
N ASP A 344 -5.55 21.85 4.26
CA ASP A 344 -6.95 21.89 4.66
C ASP A 344 -7.89 21.30 3.60
N VAL A 345 -7.39 20.78 2.49
CA VAL A 345 -8.22 20.33 1.35
C VAL A 345 -9.15 19.16 1.73
N LEU A 346 -8.80 18.39 2.77
CA LEU A 346 -9.68 17.37 3.35
C LEU A 346 -10.71 17.93 4.34
N ALA A 347 -10.51 19.15 4.85
CA ALA A 347 -11.44 19.82 5.75
C ALA A 347 -12.63 20.40 4.97
N ARG A 348 -13.68 19.58 4.85
CA ARG A 348 -14.92 19.85 4.09
C ARG A 348 -16.03 20.34 5.00
N VAL A 349 -15.81 21.50 5.58
CA VAL A 349 -16.63 22.11 6.63
C VAL A 349 -17.38 23.35 6.10
N PRO A 350 -18.42 23.84 6.81
CA PRO A 350 -19.01 25.15 6.51
C PRO A 350 -17.95 26.25 6.51
N MET A 351 -18.07 27.20 5.58
CA MET A 351 -17.03 28.22 5.36
C MET A 351 -17.60 29.64 5.24
N ILE A 352 -16.82 30.60 5.74
CA ILE A 352 -17.00 32.04 5.54
C ILE A 352 -15.74 32.65 4.91
N PRO A 353 -15.82 33.84 4.28
CA PRO A 353 -14.68 34.43 3.56
C PRO A 353 -13.46 34.71 4.44
N ALA A 354 -13.69 35.28 5.62
CA ALA A 354 -12.66 35.69 6.58
C ALA A 354 -13.22 35.75 8.00
N ASP A 355 -12.30 35.72 8.97
CA ASP A 355 -12.57 35.92 10.40
C ASP A 355 -13.00 37.37 10.70
N MET A 356 -12.50 38.33 9.93
CA MET A 356 -12.90 39.74 10.00
C MET A 356 -13.93 40.06 8.89
N VAL A 357 -15.10 40.56 9.28
CA VAL A 357 -16.22 40.85 8.38
C VAL A 357 -16.56 42.34 8.46
N ALA A 358 -16.29 43.09 7.39
CA ALA A 358 -16.67 44.50 7.30
C ALA A 358 -18.03 44.71 6.63
N ASP A 359 -18.45 43.78 5.78
CA ASP A 359 -19.69 43.87 5.03
C ASP A 359 -20.92 43.72 5.94
N GLY A 360 -22.02 44.40 5.62
CA GLY A 360 -23.30 44.22 6.31
C GLY A 360 -23.96 42.85 6.07
N HIS A 361 -23.30 41.97 5.31
CA HIS A 361 -23.73 40.61 5.04
C HIS A 361 -22.57 39.63 5.18
N LEU A 362 -22.81 38.52 5.87
CA LEU A 362 -21.87 37.42 5.99
C LEU A 362 -22.18 36.34 4.94
N ARG A 363 -21.28 36.12 3.99
CA ARG A 363 -21.41 34.97 3.07
C ARG A 363 -21.16 33.68 3.84
N LEU A 364 -22.07 32.72 3.74
CA LEU A 364 -21.92 31.38 4.29
C LEU A 364 -22.04 30.35 3.18
N PHE A 365 -21.06 29.46 3.08
CA PHE A 365 -21.09 28.29 2.21
C PHE A 365 -21.23 27.01 3.04
N LEU A 366 -22.23 26.20 2.71
CA LEU A 366 -22.54 24.91 3.34
C LEU A 366 -22.23 23.79 2.32
N PRO A 367 -21.18 22.98 2.54
CA PRO A 367 -20.75 21.99 1.56
C PRO A 367 -21.73 20.81 1.47
N TYR A 368 -22.05 20.39 0.25
CA TYR A 368 -22.76 19.15 -0.04
C TYR A 368 -21.76 18.03 -0.33
N LEU A 369 -21.75 17.01 0.52
CA LEU A 369 -20.84 15.88 0.45
C LEU A 369 -21.63 14.61 0.10
N PRO A 370 -21.43 14.03 -1.09
CA PRO A 370 -22.20 12.86 -1.52
C PRO A 370 -22.21 11.72 -0.50
N ASP A 371 -21.04 11.34 0.03
CA ASP A 371 -20.91 10.25 1.01
C ASP A 371 -21.68 10.49 2.32
N ARG A 372 -21.73 11.75 2.78
CA ARG A 372 -22.43 12.13 4.02
C ARG A 372 -23.92 12.38 3.81
N ASP A 373 -24.27 13.09 2.74
CA ASP A 373 -25.58 13.73 2.59
C ASP A 373 -26.56 12.90 1.76
N ASN A 374 -26.11 12.12 0.78
CA ASN A 374 -26.99 11.46 -0.18
C ASN A 374 -27.94 10.46 0.47
N ALA A 375 -27.49 9.73 1.48
CA ALA A 375 -28.36 8.79 2.21
C ALA A 375 -29.52 9.53 2.89
N SER A 376 -29.23 10.66 3.55
CA SER A 376 -30.23 11.50 4.21
C SER A 376 -31.18 12.14 3.19
N LEU A 377 -30.65 12.64 2.08
CA LEU A 377 -31.44 13.24 1.00
C LEU A 377 -32.34 12.20 0.32
N ARG A 378 -31.84 10.99 0.03
CA ARG A 378 -32.66 9.91 -0.53
C ARG A 378 -33.81 9.53 0.40
N ALA A 379 -33.58 9.49 1.71
CA ALA A 379 -34.61 9.16 2.69
C ALA A 379 -35.67 10.26 2.87
N ARG A 380 -35.28 11.54 2.87
CA ARG A 380 -36.17 12.67 3.21
C ARG A 380 -36.72 13.42 2.01
N CYS A 381 -35.99 13.40 0.89
CA CYS A 381 -36.22 14.27 -0.27
C CYS A 381 -36.61 13.48 -1.53
N ALA A 382 -37.02 12.22 -1.42
CA ALA A 382 -37.32 11.37 -2.59
C ALA A 382 -38.35 11.97 -3.56
N ALA A 383 -39.29 12.77 -3.05
CA ALA A 383 -40.34 13.44 -3.84
C ALA A 383 -39.92 14.81 -4.43
N ALA A 384 -38.69 15.29 -4.18
CA ALA A 384 -38.24 16.59 -4.64
C ALA A 384 -37.77 16.55 -6.10
N GLU A 385 -38.67 16.80 -7.04
CA GLU A 385 -38.37 16.79 -8.48
C GLU A 385 -37.87 18.16 -8.97
N GLN A 386 -38.51 19.24 -8.50
CA GLN A 386 -38.21 20.59 -8.96
C GLN A 386 -36.93 21.15 -8.31
N ARG A 387 -36.22 22.05 -9.01
CA ARG A 387 -34.99 22.68 -8.48
C ARG A 387 -35.21 23.34 -7.12
N ALA A 388 -36.31 24.08 -6.95
CA ALA A 388 -36.64 24.78 -5.70
C ALA A 388 -36.90 23.80 -4.53
N GLN A 389 -37.57 22.67 -4.80
CA GLN A 389 -37.80 21.62 -3.81
C GLN A 389 -36.47 20.97 -3.39
N ARG A 390 -35.57 20.69 -4.34
CA ARG A 390 -34.23 20.15 -4.05
C ARG A 390 -33.38 21.11 -3.23
N GLN A 391 -33.43 22.41 -3.53
CA GLN A 391 -32.75 23.44 -2.75
C GLN A 391 -33.28 23.51 -1.32
N SER A 392 -34.60 23.58 -1.15
CA SER A 392 -35.24 23.62 0.17
C SER A 392 -34.92 22.35 0.99
N CYS A 393 -34.92 21.18 0.35
CA CYS A 393 -34.62 19.93 1.04
C CYS A 393 -33.14 19.81 1.44
N LEU A 394 -32.21 20.26 0.60
CA LEU A 394 -30.80 20.37 0.97
C LEU A 394 -30.60 21.38 2.11
N ALA A 395 -31.33 22.49 2.11
CA ALA A 395 -31.28 23.48 3.18
C ALA A 395 -31.79 22.91 4.50
N GLY A 396 -32.80 22.03 4.45
CA GLY A 396 -33.32 21.30 5.60
C GLY A 396 -32.33 20.31 6.25
N LEU A 397 -31.17 20.04 5.64
CA LEU A 397 -30.07 19.32 6.29
C LEU A 397 -29.27 20.19 7.26
N TRP A 398 -29.47 21.50 7.25
CA TRP A 398 -28.67 22.45 8.03
C TRP A 398 -29.54 23.30 8.94
N GLN A 399 -29.03 23.59 10.13
CA GLN A 399 -29.52 24.64 11.01
C GLN A 399 -28.39 25.62 11.25
N VAL A 400 -28.70 26.91 11.17
CA VAL A 400 -27.72 27.99 11.29
C VAL A 400 -28.23 28.99 12.31
N GLU A 401 -27.35 29.39 13.22
CA GLU A 401 -27.61 30.38 14.25
C GLU A 401 -26.48 31.39 14.32
N ILE A 402 -26.81 32.67 14.53
CA ILE A 402 -25.83 33.71 14.88
C ILE A 402 -26.12 34.14 16.31
N ASP A 403 -25.14 33.98 17.21
CA ASP A 403 -25.26 34.26 18.65
C ASP A 403 -26.49 33.59 19.32
N GLY A 404 -26.84 32.38 18.84
CA GLY A 404 -28.02 31.63 19.31
C GLY A 404 -29.36 32.05 18.69
N LYS A 405 -29.37 33.04 17.79
CA LYS A 405 -30.57 33.39 17.01
C LYS A 405 -30.60 32.59 15.71
N ALA A 406 -31.65 31.78 15.53
CA ALA A 406 -31.84 31.00 14.30
C ALA A 406 -31.97 31.88 13.05
N VAL A 407 -31.34 31.43 11.97
CA VAL A 407 -31.33 32.10 10.66
C VAL A 407 -32.02 31.21 9.63
N GLY A 408 -32.96 31.80 8.90
CA GLY A 408 -33.66 31.10 7.82
C GLY A 408 -32.76 30.86 6.61
N LEU A 409 -32.81 29.64 6.06
CA LEU A 409 -32.02 29.24 4.88
C LEU A 409 -32.82 29.32 3.56
N GLY A 410 -34.01 29.93 3.56
CA GLY A 410 -34.90 29.98 2.40
C GLY A 410 -34.30 30.68 1.18
N GLU A 411 -33.46 31.69 1.40
CA GLU A 411 -32.80 32.49 0.36
C GLU A 411 -31.44 31.89 -0.08
N PHE A 412 -30.99 30.77 0.51
CA PHE A 412 -29.73 30.14 0.11
C PHE A 412 -29.88 29.48 -1.25
N LEU A 413 -28.89 29.69 -2.11
CA LEU A 413 -28.88 29.18 -3.48
C LEU A 413 -27.99 27.93 -3.59
N LEU A 414 -28.40 26.99 -4.45
CA LEU A 414 -27.49 25.93 -4.90
C LEU A 414 -26.29 26.55 -5.62
N ALA A 415 -25.10 26.32 -5.10
CA ALA A 415 -23.86 26.94 -5.54
C ALA A 415 -22.81 25.90 -5.94
N GLU A 416 -21.96 26.28 -6.89
CA GLU A 416 -20.76 25.56 -7.30
C GLU A 416 -19.54 26.43 -6.98
N ARG A 417 -18.56 25.84 -6.29
CA ARG A 417 -17.27 26.42 -5.93
C ARG A 417 -16.16 25.63 -6.62
N ARG A 418 -15.89 25.99 -7.88
CA ARG A 418 -14.87 25.30 -8.72
C ARG A 418 -13.47 25.39 -8.14
N ASP A 419 -13.15 26.52 -7.50
CA ASP A 419 -11.92 26.75 -6.76
C ASP A 419 -11.69 25.71 -5.67
N LEU A 420 -12.78 25.21 -5.06
CA LEU A 420 -12.74 24.17 -4.03
C LEU A 420 -13.08 22.77 -4.56
N GLY A 421 -13.51 22.66 -5.82
CA GLY A 421 -14.11 21.45 -6.39
C GLY A 421 -15.46 21.05 -5.76
N GLN A 422 -16.11 21.95 -5.02
CA GLN A 422 -17.26 21.63 -4.18
C GLN A 422 -18.58 22.16 -4.76
N ARG A 423 -19.68 21.48 -4.41
CA ARG A 423 -21.04 21.99 -4.58
C ARG A 423 -21.68 22.11 -3.20
N GLY A 424 -22.69 22.96 -3.08
CA GLY A 424 -23.32 23.18 -1.79
C GLY A 424 -24.45 24.21 -1.84
N LEU A 425 -24.76 24.76 -0.68
CA LEU A 425 -25.63 25.92 -0.54
C LEU A 425 -24.80 27.14 -0.21
N GLN A 426 -25.11 28.27 -0.83
CA GLN A 426 -24.50 29.55 -0.50
C GLN A 426 -25.58 30.59 -0.24
N GLY A 427 -25.43 31.32 0.85
CA GLY A 427 -26.31 32.41 1.21
C GLY A 427 -25.54 33.57 1.81
N TYR A 428 -26.25 34.68 2.03
CA TYR A 428 -25.74 35.90 2.62
C TYR A 428 -26.60 36.24 3.83
N LEU A 429 -26.01 36.12 5.02
CA LEU A 429 -26.69 36.38 6.28
C LEU A 429 -26.61 37.87 6.57
N SER A 430 -27.75 38.52 6.77
CA SER A 430 -27.75 39.94 7.12
C SER A 430 -27.18 40.13 8.53
N LEU A 431 -26.22 41.04 8.66
CA LEU A 431 -25.64 41.49 9.93
C LEU A 431 -26.26 42.83 10.38
N ALA A 432 -27.36 43.26 9.76
CA ALA A 432 -28.06 44.47 10.16
C ALA A 432 -28.56 44.35 11.61
N GLY A 433 -28.22 45.35 12.43
CA GLY A 433 -28.58 45.38 13.85
C GLY A 433 -27.68 44.57 14.78
N PHE A 434 -26.62 43.91 14.28
CA PHE A 434 -25.59 43.34 15.13
C PHE A 434 -24.61 44.43 15.59
N ALA A 435 -24.23 44.40 16.87
CA ALA A 435 -23.23 45.32 17.41
C ALA A 435 -21.84 45.00 16.87
N PRO A 436 -20.94 45.97 16.63
CA PRO A 436 -19.56 45.65 16.27
C PRO A 436 -18.86 44.81 17.33
N GLY A 437 -18.07 43.81 16.92
CA GLY A 437 -17.33 42.94 17.84
C GLY A 437 -17.36 41.46 17.44
N ARG A 438 -17.06 40.59 18.41
CA ARG A 438 -17.05 39.14 18.22
C ARG A 438 -18.49 38.60 18.21
N HIS A 439 -18.77 37.79 17.20
CA HIS A 439 -19.99 37.00 17.06
C HIS A 439 -19.63 35.53 16.84
N GLU A 440 -20.59 34.66 17.05
CA GLU A 440 -20.45 33.22 16.81
C GLU A 440 -21.52 32.73 15.84
N LEU A 441 -21.07 32.14 14.75
CA LEU A 441 -21.93 31.38 13.84
C LEU A 441 -21.89 29.90 14.26
N ARG A 442 -23.06 29.36 14.61
CA ARG A 442 -23.24 27.93 14.87
C ARG A 442 -23.94 27.27 13.70
N VAL A 443 -23.35 26.19 13.19
CA VAL A 443 -23.88 25.41 12.07
C VAL A 443 -24.03 23.97 12.49
N HIS A 444 -25.26 23.46 12.47
CA HIS A 444 -25.58 22.09 12.83
C HIS A 444 -26.03 21.32 11.58
N TRP A 445 -25.46 20.14 11.36
CA TRP A 445 -25.92 19.23 10.32
C TRP A 445 -26.95 18.25 10.89
N ASN A 446 -28.17 18.25 10.35
CA ASN A 446 -29.30 17.49 10.87
C ASN A 446 -29.67 16.25 10.03
N GLY A 447 -28.72 15.67 9.30
CA GLY A 447 -28.93 14.43 8.55
C GLY A 447 -28.97 13.18 9.46
N THR A 448 -29.33 12.05 8.86
CA THR A 448 -29.21 10.73 9.50
C THR A 448 -27.79 10.21 9.29
N VAL A 449 -27.03 9.99 10.36
CA VAL A 449 -25.74 9.30 10.29
C VAL A 449 -26.01 7.84 9.97
N ALA A 450 -25.51 7.33 8.83
CA ALA A 450 -25.51 5.89 8.57
C ALA A 450 -24.77 5.18 9.73
N PRO A 451 -25.21 3.99 10.18
CA PRO A 451 -24.77 3.39 11.44
C PRO A 451 -23.35 2.81 11.32
N VAL A 452 -22.33 3.66 11.23
CA VAL A 452 -20.92 3.22 11.26
C VAL A 452 -20.43 3.15 12.71
N ARG A 453 -21.00 3.94 13.63
CA ARG A 453 -20.76 3.85 15.08
C ARG A 453 -22.01 4.22 15.89
N PRO A 454 -22.51 3.35 16.79
CA PRO A 454 -23.55 3.73 17.75
C PRO A 454 -23.06 4.90 18.62
N GLY A 455 -23.76 6.04 18.59
CA GLY A 455 -23.45 7.22 19.42
C GLY A 455 -22.70 8.37 18.72
N ALA A 456 -22.44 8.29 17.40
CA ALA A 456 -21.90 9.43 16.66
C ALA A 456 -22.90 10.60 16.65
N ARG A 457 -22.55 11.72 17.29
CA ARG A 457 -23.35 12.95 17.25
C ARG A 457 -23.25 13.58 15.87
N ALA A 458 -24.35 14.20 15.44
CA ALA A 458 -24.37 15.09 14.29
C ALA A 458 -23.25 16.15 14.46
N PRO A 459 -22.45 16.42 13.42
CA PRO A 459 -21.41 17.43 13.51
C PRO A 459 -22.04 18.82 13.72
N GLU A 460 -21.54 19.50 14.75
CA GLU A 460 -21.79 20.90 15.07
C GLU A 460 -20.49 21.67 14.81
N TYR A 461 -20.58 22.81 14.13
CA TYR A 461 -19.45 23.67 13.82
C TYR A 461 -19.65 25.03 14.46
N ARG A 462 -18.60 25.54 15.12
CA ARG A 462 -18.57 26.86 15.74
C ARG A 462 -17.56 27.72 14.99
N ILE A 463 -18.04 28.84 14.46
CA ILE A 463 -17.25 29.71 13.58
C ILE A 463 -17.31 31.11 14.18
N PRO A 464 -16.35 31.49 15.04
CA PRO A 464 -16.26 32.86 15.54
C PRO A 464 -15.86 33.83 14.42
N PHE A 465 -16.46 35.02 14.39
CA PHE A 465 -16.05 36.08 13.46
C PHE A 465 -16.19 37.45 14.12
N TRP A 466 -15.53 38.45 13.57
CA TRP A 466 -15.52 39.81 14.08
C TRP A 466 -16.20 40.73 13.08
N PHE A 467 -17.37 41.25 13.46
CA PHE A 467 -18.08 42.24 12.68
C PHE A 467 -17.53 43.63 12.97
N SER A 468 -16.97 44.28 11.95
CA SER A 468 -16.37 45.60 12.03
C SER A 468 -16.84 46.46 10.85
N PRO A 469 -18.08 46.97 10.86
CA PRO A 469 -18.61 47.75 9.76
C PRO A 469 -17.76 49.01 9.52
N PRO A 470 -17.45 49.37 8.26
CA PRO A 470 -16.53 50.46 7.91
C PRO A 470 -17.02 51.84 8.34
N PHE A 471 -18.31 51.99 8.66
CA PHE A 471 -18.90 53.20 9.23
C PHE A 471 -19.92 52.77 10.28
N GLN A 472 -19.91 53.40 11.46
CA GLN A 472 -20.98 53.27 12.46
C GLN A 472 -22.33 53.40 11.74
N GLN A 473 -23.14 52.34 11.73
CA GLN A 473 -24.54 52.47 11.36
C GLN A 473 -25.24 53.27 12.46
N ASP A 474 -25.11 54.59 12.40
CA ASP A 474 -26.07 55.53 12.95
C ASP A 474 -27.37 55.40 12.15
N LEU A 475 -28.09 54.31 12.37
CA LEU A 475 -29.51 54.25 12.10
C LEU A 475 -30.18 54.01 13.45
N ALA A 476 -30.44 55.12 14.12
CA ALA A 476 -31.35 55.19 15.24
C ALA A 476 -32.64 54.40 14.92
N PRO A 477 -33.25 53.74 15.91
CA PRO A 477 -34.56 53.12 15.70
C PRO A 477 -35.54 54.22 15.28
N ALA A 478 -36.25 54.00 14.17
CA ALA A 478 -37.33 54.90 13.75
C ALA A 478 -38.40 54.99 14.86
N PRO A 479 -38.99 56.18 15.09
CA PRO A 479 -39.91 56.44 16.19
C PRO A 479 -41.23 55.64 16.10
#